data_AF-A0A5P0YZN2-F1
#
_entry.id   AF-A0A5P0YZN2-F1
#
_cell.length_a   1.000
_cell.length_b   1.000
_cell.length_c   1.000
_cell.angle_alpha   90.00
_cell.angle_beta   90.00
_cell.angle_gamma   90.00
#
_symmetry.space_group_name_H-M   'P 1'
#
loop_
_entity.id
_entity.type
_entity.pdbx_description
1 polymer ?
#
loop_
_entity_poly.entity_id
_entity_poly.type
_entity_poly.pdbx_seq_one_letter_code
_entity_poly.pdbx_strand_id
1 'polypeptide(L)'
;MCVSMAPARFSGTTLYIGRRDHPAHGLIHVLGYQNSAANLADGPNAMLLHLPSARPMTPDNFISVGRSETILSRMVDALRPVAPAAPGSMDWMGGAPRGAAVRVFDHDVYTVLLAEDATLIPAALSRVPHRK
;
A
#
# COMPACT_ATOMS: atom_id res chain seq x y z
N MET A 1 11.07 -6.94 1.26
CA MET A 1 11.85 -7.08 0.01
C MET A 1 10.84 -7.23 -1.12
N CYS A 2 10.86 -6.35 -2.13
CA CYS A 2 9.83 -6.37 -3.18
C CYS A 2 10.14 -7.38 -4.27
N VAL A 3 9.09 -8.00 -4.78
CA VAL A 3 9.14 -8.97 -5.88
C VAL A 3 8.54 -8.32 -7.10
N SER A 4 9.05 -8.62 -8.29
CA SER A 4 8.46 -8.19 -9.57
C SER A 4 8.07 -9.39 -10.40
N MET A 5 7.11 -9.21 -11.32
CA MET A 5 6.65 -10.26 -12.23
C MET A 5 7.59 -10.48 -13.42
N ALA A 6 8.37 -9.48 -13.77
CA ALA A 6 9.41 -9.51 -14.80
C ALA A 6 10.65 -8.73 -14.32
N PRO A 7 11.80 -8.78 -15.00
CA PRO A 7 13.01 -8.10 -14.56
C PRO A 7 12.77 -6.63 -14.18
N ALA A 8 13.19 -6.25 -12.98
CA ALA A 8 13.10 -4.89 -12.46
C ALA A 8 14.27 -4.61 -11.50
N ARG A 9 14.64 -3.33 -11.41
CA ARG A 9 15.58 -2.83 -10.39
C ARG A 9 14.83 -2.01 -9.35
N PHE A 10 15.05 -2.35 -8.08
CA PHE A 10 14.55 -1.58 -6.94
C PHE A 10 15.72 -0.97 -6.16
N SER A 11 15.57 0.28 -5.72
CA SER A 11 16.57 0.99 -4.91
C SER A 11 15.89 1.96 -3.95
N GLY A 12 16.65 2.51 -2.98
CA GLY A 12 16.15 3.52 -2.05
C GLY A 12 14.94 3.09 -1.22
N THR A 13 14.83 1.79 -0.89
CA THR A 13 13.64 1.27 -0.22
C THR A 13 13.57 1.76 1.23
N THR A 14 12.50 2.46 1.58
CA THR A 14 12.13 2.82 2.95
C THR A 14 10.87 2.05 3.34
N LEU A 15 10.90 1.43 4.51
CA LEU A 15 9.78 0.68 5.08
C LEU A 15 9.41 1.28 6.44
N TYR A 16 8.13 1.49 6.66
CA TYR A 16 7.57 1.87 7.95
C TYR A 16 6.47 0.88 8.33
N ILE A 17 6.49 0.40 9.57
CA ILE A 17 5.41 -0.38 10.14
C ILE A 17 4.96 0.32 11.41
N GLY A 18 3.70 0.71 11.44
CA GLY A 18 3.05 1.34 12.57
C GLY A 18 1.84 0.54 13.02
N ARG A 19 1.54 0.64 14.31
CA ARG A 19 0.24 0.25 14.84
C ARG A 19 -0.32 1.39 15.67
N ARG A 20 -1.63 1.61 15.60
CA ARG A 20 -2.30 2.60 16.44
C ARG A 20 -3.75 2.19 16.66
N ASP A 21 -4.26 2.47 17.86
CA ASP A 21 -5.69 2.46 18.10
C ASP A 21 -6.29 3.76 17.57
N HIS A 22 -7.10 3.63 16.52
CA HIS A 22 -7.80 4.73 15.89
C HIS A 22 -9.22 4.84 16.46
N PRO A 23 -9.67 6.05 16.88
CA PRO A 23 -10.98 6.21 17.51
C PRO A 23 -12.16 5.65 16.71
N ALA A 24 -12.12 5.77 15.38
CA ALA A 24 -13.19 5.30 14.49
C ALA A 24 -12.94 3.95 13.80
N HIS A 25 -11.71 3.41 13.85
CA HIS A 25 -11.34 2.22 13.07
C HIS A 25 -10.78 1.08 13.93
N GLY A 26 -10.70 1.29 15.24
CA GLY A 26 -10.06 0.36 16.17
C GLY A 26 -8.57 0.24 15.91
N LEU A 27 -8.01 -0.93 16.21
CA LEU A 27 -6.61 -1.21 15.95
C LEU A 27 -6.33 -1.16 14.44
N ILE A 28 -5.51 -0.20 14.02
CA ILE A 28 -5.02 -0.08 12.65
C ILE A 28 -3.55 -0.44 12.58
N HIS A 29 -3.19 -1.12 11.49
CA HIS A 29 -1.82 -1.43 11.12
C HIS A 29 -1.50 -0.62 9.86
N VAL A 30 -0.44 0.17 9.93
CA VAL A 30 -0.01 1.03 8.82
C VAL A 30 1.29 0.49 8.27
N LEU A 31 1.30 0.19 6.97
CA LEU A 31 2.51 -0.07 6.22
C LEU A 31 2.82 1.15 5.35
N GLY A 32 3.91 1.84 5.65
CA GLY A 32 4.52 2.79 4.74
C GLY A 32 5.56 2.08 3.88
N TYR A 33 5.46 2.23 2.57
CA TYR A 33 6.42 1.68 1.63
C TYR A 33 6.79 2.73 0.59
N GLN A 34 8.09 2.94 0.38
CA GLN A 34 8.62 3.81 -0.66
C GLN A 34 9.85 3.16 -1.27
N ASN A 35 9.99 3.23 -2.58
CA ASN A 35 11.20 2.85 -3.29
C ASN A 35 11.32 3.66 -4.59
N SER A 36 12.46 3.50 -5.25
CA SER A 36 12.62 3.84 -6.66
C SER A 36 12.66 2.54 -7.47
N ALA A 37 11.75 2.41 -8.43
CA ALA A 37 11.60 1.23 -9.27
C ALA A 37 11.89 1.57 -10.74
N ALA A 38 12.67 0.72 -11.41
CA ALA A 38 12.89 0.76 -12.84
C ALA A 38 12.46 -0.58 -13.46
N ASN A 39 11.51 -0.52 -14.40
CA ASN A 39 11.13 -1.70 -15.19
C ASN A 39 12.24 -1.99 -16.20
N LEU A 40 12.74 -3.24 -16.20
CA LEU A 40 13.77 -3.70 -17.13
C LEU A 40 13.21 -4.71 -18.15
N ALA A 41 11.90 -4.93 -18.16
CA ALA A 41 11.22 -5.79 -19.12
C ALA A 41 10.74 -4.99 -20.33
N ASP A 42 10.62 -5.66 -21.48
CA ASP A 42 10.12 -5.08 -22.73
C ASP A 42 8.60 -4.77 -22.69
N GLY A 43 7.90 -5.21 -21.65
CA GLY A 43 6.45 -5.09 -21.49
C GLY A 43 6.00 -4.63 -20.10
N PRO A 44 4.68 -4.62 -19.84
CA PRO A 44 4.11 -4.30 -18.54
C PRO A 44 4.70 -5.15 -17.43
N ASN A 45 4.95 -4.54 -16.27
CA ASN A 45 5.50 -5.21 -15.11
C ASN A 45 4.82 -4.69 -13.85
N ALA A 46 4.72 -5.54 -12.84
CA ALA A 46 4.16 -5.19 -11.54
C ALA A 46 5.13 -5.52 -10.43
N MET A 47 5.24 -4.60 -9.48
CA MET A 47 5.81 -4.87 -8.17
C MET A 47 4.72 -5.48 -7.29
N LEU A 48 5.02 -6.62 -6.69
CA LEU A 48 4.11 -7.37 -5.82
C LEU A 48 4.43 -7.06 -4.36
N LEU A 49 3.42 -6.56 -3.65
CA LEU A 49 3.47 -6.35 -2.21
C LEU A 49 2.43 -7.25 -1.53
N HIS A 50 2.90 -8.33 -0.92
CA HIS A 50 2.05 -9.31 -0.26
C HIS A 50 1.76 -8.86 1.18
N LEU A 51 0.49 -8.57 1.47
CA LEU A 51 0.07 -8.11 2.79
C LEU A 51 -0.88 -9.12 3.42
N PRO A 52 -0.48 -9.80 4.51
CA PRO A 52 -1.40 -10.65 5.24
C PRO A 52 -2.46 -9.77 5.89
N SER A 53 -3.72 -9.99 5.52
CA SER A 53 -4.85 -9.25 6.06
C SER A 53 -5.98 -10.22 6.40
N ALA A 54 -6.64 -10.00 7.54
CA ALA A 54 -7.77 -10.84 7.98
C ALA A 54 -9.01 -10.64 7.08
N ARG A 55 -9.10 -9.47 6.43
CA ARG A 55 -10.14 -9.12 5.47
C ARG A 55 -9.49 -8.59 4.20
N PRO A 56 -10.07 -8.87 3.01
CA PRO A 56 -9.60 -8.30 1.75
C PRO A 56 -9.42 -6.79 1.85
N MET A 57 -8.26 -6.30 1.42
CA MET A 57 -8.05 -4.87 1.27
C MET A 57 -8.97 -4.31 0.19
N THR A 58 -9.35 -3.04 0.35
CA THR A 58 -10.14 -2.22 -0.56
C THR A 58 -9.38 -0.94 -0.91
N PRO A 59 -9.77 -0.20 -1.97
CA PRO A 59 -9.19 1.10 -2.26
C PRO A 59 -9.22 2.06 -1.06
N ASP A 60 -10.23 1.97 -0.20
CA ASP A 60 -10.35 2.80 1.02
C ASP A 60 -9.24 2.54 2.05
N ASN A 61 -8.48 1.46 1.90
CA ASN A 61 -7.32 1.17 2.73
C ASN A 61 -6.03 1.83 2.22
N PHE A 62 -6.08 2.51 1.07
CA PHE A 62 -4.96 3.27 0.50
C PHE A 62 -5.05 4.73 0.91
N ILE A 63 -3.99 5.22 1.53
CA ILE A 63 -3.88 6.63 1.92
C ILE A 63 -3.11 7.34 0.81
N SER A 64 -3.73 8.33 0.16
CA SER A 64 -3.01 9.19 -0.79
C SER A 64 -2.05 10.08 -0.02
N VAL A 65 -0.81 10.12 -0.48
CA VAL A 65 0.20 11.04 0.05
C VAL A 65 0.42 12.22 -0.90
N GLY A 66 -0.39 12.32 -1.95
CA GLY A 66 -0.32 13.35 -2.98
C GLY A 66 1.05 13.36 -3.65
N ARG A 67 1.69 14.54 -3.68
CA ARG A 67 3.05 14.73 -4.21
C ARG A 67 4.12 14.74 -3.11
N SER A 68 3.79 14.25 -1.91
CA SER A 68 4.73 14.26 -0.79
C SER A 68 5.76 13.14 -0.93
N GLU A 69 7.00 13.50 -1.24
CA GLU A 69 8.12 12.55 -1.36
C GLU A 69 8.76 12.20 0.00
N THR A 70 8.44 12.98 1.05
CA THR A 70 9.13 12.92 2.33
C THR A 70 8.26 12.40 3.46
N ILE A 71 7.04 11.94 3.19
CA ILE A 71 6.08 11.57 4.25
C ILE A 71 6.65 10.47 5.16
N LEU A 72 7.27 9.43 4.61
CA LEU A 72 7.86 8.36 5.40
C LEU A 72 9.06 8.86 6.19
N SER A 73 9.89 9.72 5.60
CA SER A 73 11.00 10.39 6.28
C SER A 73 10.51 11.21 7.47
N ARG A 74 9.43 11.98 7.28
CA ARG A 74 8.78 12.76 8.34
C ARG A 74 8.14 11.90 9.41
N MET A 75 7.56 10.75 9.06
CA MET A 75 7.04 9.79 10.03
C MET A 75 8.17 9.18 10.86
N VAL A 76 9.30 8.84 10.23
CA VAL A 76 10.51 8.40 10.92
C VAL A 76 11.05 9.51 11.83
N ASP A 77 11.08 10.75 11.35
CA ASP A 77 11.53 11.90 12.15
C ASP A 77 10.58 12.21 13.31
N ALA A 78 9.27 12.04 13.14
CA ALA A 78 8.26 12.23 14.18
C ALA A 78 8.33 11.16 15.29
N LEU A 79 8.96 10.01 15.01
CA LEU A 79 9.25 8.99 16.02
C LEU A 79 10.54 9.30 16.81
N ARG A 80 11.30 10.35 16.44
CA ARG A 80 12.35 10.86 17.31
C ARG A 80 11.70 11.46 18.55
N PRO A 81 12.12 11.08 19.78
CA PRO A 81 11.39 11.45 20.98
C PRO A 81 11.23 12.97 21.14
N VAL A 82 9.98 13.42 21.25
CA VAL A 82 9.59 14.72 21.79
C VAL A 82 8.65 14.43 22.96
N ALA A 83 8.81 15.14 24.09
CA ALA A 83 8.17 14.84 25.38
C ALA A 83 6.62 14.71 25.30
N PRO A 84 6.00 13.88 26.16
CA PRO A 84 4.69 13.26 25.87
C PRO A 84 3.46 14.10 26.27
N ALA A 85 2.34 13.88 25.58
CA ALA A 85 0.98 14.26 26.01
C ALA A 85 -0.04 13.11 25.76
N ALA A 86 -1.11 13.09 26.56
CA ALA A 86 -1.92 11.93 26.97
C ALA A 86 -3.03 11.44 25.99
N PRO A 87 -3.62 10.23 26.19
CA PRO A 87 -4.50 9.54 25.23
C PRO A 87 -6.02 9.54 25.56
N GLY A 88 -6.86 9.23 24.56
CA GLY A 88 -8.32 9.00 24.67
C GLY A 88 -8.88 8.01 23.62
N SER A 89 -10.05 7.42 23.88
CA SER A 89 -10.50 6.04 23.53
C SER A 89 -11.80 5.87 22.69
N MET A 90 -12.08 4.61 22.24
CA MET A 90 -13.38 3.89 21.95
C MET A 90 -14.25 4.32 20.73
N ASP A 91 -15.05 3.50 20.01
CA ASP A 91 -15.23 2.03 19.74
C ASP A 91 -16.27 1.86 18.57
N TRP A 92 -16.42 0.64 17.98
CA TRP A 92 -17.59 0.08 17.20
C TRP A 92 -17.61 -0.17 15.66
N MET A 93 -18.29 -1.29 15.30
CA MET A 93 -18.20 -2.14 14.08
C MET A 93 -19.29 -1.95 12.99
N GLY A 94 -18.98 -2.37 11.75
CA GLY A 94 -19.95 -2.86 10.75
C GLY A 94 -19.30 -3.24 9.41
N GLY A 95 -19.73 -4.32 8.75
CA GLY A 95 -19.13 -4.84 7.50
C GLY A 95 -20.17 -5.25 6.43
N ALA A 96 -19.73 -5.38 5.16
CA ALA A 96 -20.47 -5.89 4.00
C ALA A 96 -19.48 -6.32 2.85
N PRO A 97 -19.88 -6.93 1.71
CA PRO A 97 -19.53 -8.31 1.33
C PRO A 97 -18.50 -8.48 0.19
N ARG A 98 -18.08 -9.75 0.01
CA ARG A 98 -17.05 -10.29 -0.90
C ARG A 98 -17.48 -10.36 -2.38
N GLY A 99 -16.52 -10.11 -3.26
CA GLY A 99 -16.53 -10.51 -4.67
C GLY A 99 -15.11 -10.68 -5.20
N ALA A 100 -14.82 -11.84 -5.81
CA ALA A 100 -13.50 -12.21 -6.33
C ALA A 100 -13.18 -11.49 -7.65
N ALA A 101 -12.92 -10.18 -7.59
CA ALA A 101 -12.59 -9.37 -8.75
C ALA A 101 -11.29 -8.59 -8.53
N VAL A 102 -10.38 -8.64 -9.52
CA VAL A 102 -9.20 -7.77 -9.54
C VAL A 102 -9.65 -6.33 -9.79
N ARG A 103 -9.47 -5.47 -8.79
CA ARG A 103 -9.74 -4.03 -8.91
C ARG A 103 -8.52 -3.31 -9.45
N VAL A 104 -8.73 -2.50 -10.48
CA VAL A 104 -7.69 -1.67 -11.10
C VAL A 104 -8.08 -0.22 -10.91
N PHE A 105 -7.22 0.56 -10.28
CA PHE A 105 -7.46 1.98 -10.00
C PHE A 105 -6.14 2.74 -9.93
N ASP A 106 -6.20 4.05 -10.16
CA ASP A 106 -5.04 4.91 -9.99
C ASP A 106 -4.90 5.35 -8.53
N HIS A 107 -3.67 5.28 -8.02
CA HIS A 107 -3.32 5.79 -6.71
C HIS A 107 -1.95 6.47 -6.77
N ASP A 108 -1.94 7.79 -6.60
CA ASP A 108 -0.76 8.64 -6.79
C ASP A 108 -0.06 8.34 -8.14
N VAL A 109 1.24 8.08 -8.13
CA VAL A 109 2.04 7.79 -9.34
C VAL A 109 1.84 6.36 -9.87
N TYR A 110 1.08 5.50 -9.19
CA TYR A 110 0.92 4.08 -9.55
C TYR A 110 -0.47 3.77 -10.07
N THR A 111 -0.58 2.84 -11.01
CA THR A 111 -1.83 2.12 -11.26
C THR A 111 -1.80 0.85 -10.42
N VAL A 112 -2.76 0.70 -9.51
CA VAL A 112 -2.82 -0.38 -8.52
C VAL A 112 -3.73 -1.49 -9.03
N LEU A 113 -3.24 -2.73 -8.98
CA LEU A 113 -4.03 -3.94 -9.14
C LEU A 113 -4.20 -4.59 -7.77
N LEU A 114 -5.42 -4.56 -7.25
CA LEU A 114 -5.76 -5.13 -5.95
C LEU A 114 -6.53 -6.44 -6.14
N ALA A 115 -5.94 -7.54 -5.67
CA ALA A 115 -6.47 -8.89 -5.83
C ALA A 115 -6.36 -9.67 -4.50
N GLU A 116 -7.37 -10.50 -4.23
CA GLU A 116 -7.34 -11.47 -3.12
C GLU A 116 -6.44 -12.68 -3.43
N ASP A 117 -6.27 -12.97 -4.73
CA ASP A 117 -5.41 -14.04 -5.26
C ASP A 117 -4.41 -13.45 -6.26
N ALA A 118 -3.12 -13.61 -5.97
CA ALA A 118 -2.03 -13.09 -6.80
C ALA A 118 -1.93 -13.77 -8.17
N THR A 119 -2.46 -14.99 -8.33
CA THR A 119 -2.45 -15.72 -9.61
C THR A 119 -3.33 -15.07 -10.68
N LEU A 120 -4.22 -14.16 -10.28
CA LEU A 120 -5.10 -13.41 -11.18
C LEU A 120 -4.43 -12.17 -11.79
N ILE A 121 -3.32 -11.72 -11.21
CA ILE A 121 -2.61 -10.50 -11.62
C ILE A 121 -2.06 -10.58 -13.06
N PRO A 122 -1.42 -11.70 -13.52
CA PRO A 122 -0.90 -11.79 -14.89
C PRO A 122 -1.93 -11.47 -15.98
N ALA A 123 -3.14 -12.02 -15.87
CA ALA A 123 -4.20 -11.77 -16.86
C ALA A 123 -4.70 -10.31 -16.81
N ALA A 124 -4.71 -9.71 -15.62
CA ALA A 124 -5.19 -8.34 -15.40
C ALA A 124 -4.18 -7.25 -15.80
N LEU A 125 -2.90 -7.56 -16.02
CA LEU A 125 -1.88 -6.58 -16.45
C LEU A 125 -2.23 -5.89 -17.77
N SER A 126 -2.97 -6.57 -18.66
CA SER A 126 -3.47 -6.01 -19.92
C SER A 126 -4.40 -4.79 -19.73
N ARG A 127 -4.95 -4.61 -18.52
CA ARG A 127 -5.85 -3.50 -18.18
C ARG A 127 -5.10 -2.24 -17.71
N VAL A 128 -3.77 -2.31 -17.60
CA VAL A 128 -2.94 -1.18 -17.16
C VAL A 128 -2.45 -0.41 -18.39
N PRO A 129 -2.58 0.93 -18.42
CA PRO A 129 -2.01 1.74 -19.49
C PRO A 129 -0.51 1.51 -19.63
N HIS A 130 0.00 1.43 -20.87
CA HIS A 130 1.42 1.20 -21.13
C HIS A 130 2.34 2.32 -20.61
N ARG A 131 1.81 3.53 -20.39
CA ARG A 131 2.53 4.68 -19.83
C ARG A 131 1.61 5.48 -18.90
N LYS A 132 2.20 6.02 -17.84
CA LYS A 132 1.63 7.04 -16.96
C LYS A 132 2.35 8.36 -17.17
#